data_AF-A0A1G2IEC5-F1
#
_entry.id   AF-A0A1G2IEC5-F1
#
_cell.length_a   1.000
_cell.length_b   1.000
_cell.length_c   1.000
_cell.angle_alpha   90.00
_cell.angle_beta   90.00
_cell.angle_gamma   90.00
#
_symmetry.space_group_name_H-M   'P 1'
#
loop_
_entity.id
_entity.type
_entity.pdbx_description
1 polymer ?
#
loop_
_entity_poly.entity_id
_entity_poly.type
_entity_poly.pdbx_seq_one_letter_code
_entity_poly.pdbx_strand_id
1 'polypeptide(L)'
;MVTPKALDFTTSSLVVKNGFTMIELLVITTIITILTGIVLASFISYKIKSKDSAIKGNLSNALIGGSVYFDIHGNYANFCSTYFIEGKIFYDAIIKIGVTPICNTNNSNTAWCVCAPLIHDATKNFCVDSTGIKKIVSTGCNGECRSNGNSPGACK
;
A
#
# COMPACT_ATOMS: atom_id res chain seq x y z
N MET A 1 -52.39 21.37 53.54
CA MET A 1 -51.12 21.53 54.27
C MET A 1 -50.31 20.27 53.99
N VAL A 2 -49.23 20.26 53.21
CA VAL A 2 -47.99 21.05 53.29
C VAL A 2 -47.45 21.35 51.88
N THR A 3 -46.74 22.47 51.77
CA THR A 3 -46.25 23.24 50.61
C THR A 3 -45.28 22.52 49.64
N PRO A 4 -45.13 23.00 48.38
CA PRO A 4 -44.07 22.54 47.49
C PRO A 4 -42.69 22.95 48.03
N LYS A 5 -41.78 21.98 48.15
CA LYS A 5 -40.37 22.20 48.46
C LYS A 5 -39.71 22.77 47.20
N ALA A 6 -39.36 24.05 47.22
CA ALA A 6 -38.48 24.64 46.21
C ALA A 6 -37.15 23.86 46.23
N LEU A 7 -36.82 23.19 45.12
CA LEU A 7 -35.46 22.74 44.87
C LEU A 7 -34.68 23.99 44.50
N ASP A 8 -34.04 24.51 45.53
CA ASP A 8 -33.24 25.72 45.54
C ASP A 8 -32.08 25.60 44.55
N PHE A 9 -32.14 26.37 43.47
CA PHE A 9 -31.09 26.48 42.45
C PHE A 9 -29.89 27.31 42.94
N THR A 10 -29.86 27.74 44.21
CA THR A 10 -28.84 28.65 44.74
C THR A 10 -27.60 27.99 45.33
N THR A 11 -27.07 26.92 44.72
CA THR A 11 -25.65 26.54 44.91
C THR A 11 -25.01 25.91 43.66
N SER A 12 -25.33 26.40 42.45
CA SER A 12 -24.37 26.20 41.34
C SER A 12 -23.20 27.15 41.57
N SER A 13 -22.15 26.64 42.21
CA SER A 13 -20.80 27.22 42.10
C SER A 13 -20.54 27.47 40.62
N LEU A 14 -20.63 28.75 40.19
CA LEU A 14 -20.23 29.19 38.87
C LEU A 14 -18.73 28.92 38.76
N VAL A 15 -18.38 27.72 38.30
CA VAL A 15 -17.08 27.47 37.69
C VAL A 15 -17.01 28.47 36.55
N VAL A 16 -16.22 29.54 36.71
CA VAL A 16 -15.87 30.46 35.63
C VAL A 16 -15.12 29.61 34.61
N LYS A 17 -15.85 29.06 33.64
CA LYS A 17 -15.25 28.44 32.47
C LYS A 17 -14.63 29.60 31.70
N ASN A 18 -13.31 29.74 31.82
CA ASN A 18 -12.53 30.63 30.96
C ASN A 18 -12.79 30.20 29.51
N GLY A 19 -13.67 30.94 28.82
CA GLY A 19 -13.99 30.71 27.42
C GLY A 19 -12.91 31.32 26.53
N PHE A 20 -12.43 30.57 25.55
CA PHE A 20 -11.60 31.11 24.48
C PHE A 20 -12.38 32.16 23.69
N THR A 21 -11.73 33.26 23.32
CA THR A 21 -12.37 34.28 22.49
C THR A 21 -12.62 33.75 21.07
N MET A 22 -13.71 34.18 20.42
CA MET A 22 -13.98 33.82 19.02
C MET A 22 -12.84 34.26 18.09
N ILE A 23 -12.19 35.38 18.40
CA ILE A 23 -11.08 35.91 17.61
C ILE A 23 -9.79 35.10 17.77
N GLU A 24 -9.50 34.57 18.97
CA GLU A 24 -8.36 33.66 19.16
C GLU A 24 -8.52 32.40 18.33
N LEU A 25 -9.72 31.80 18.34
CA LEU A 25 -9.97 30.60 17.56
C LEU A 25 -9.88 30.90 16.06
N LEU A 26 -10.40 32.05 15.63
CA LEU A 26 -10.40 32.45 14.23
C LEU A 26 -8.98 32.67 13.70
N VAL A 27 -8.11 33.39 14.40
CA VAL A 27 -6.71 33.62 13.97
C VAL A 27 -5.91 32.31 13.90
N ILE A 28 -6.14 31.38 14.83
CA ILE A 28 -5.45 30.09 14.81
C ILE A 28 -5.84 29.28 13.58
N THR A 29 -7.13 29.23 13.25
CA THR A 29 -7.58 28.51 12.05
C THR A 29 -7.03 29.14 10.77
N THR A 30 -6.93 30.47 10.67
CA THR A 30 -6.36 31.11 9.49
C THR A 30 -4.88 30.77 9.33
N ILE A 31 -4.10 30.80 10.41
CA ILE A 31 -2.67 30.46 10.33
C ILE A 31 -2.47 28.97 9.98
N ILE A 32 -3.26 28.06 10.57
CA ILE A 32 -3.20 26.62 10.21
C ILE A 32 -3.53 26.41 8.74
N THR A 33 -4.52 27.12 8.17
CA THR A 33 -4.85 26.97 6.75
C THR A 33 -3.68 27.34 5.83
N ILE A 34 -2.94 28.41 6.16
CA ILE A 34 -1.77 28.83 5.39
C ILE A 34 -0.66 27.77 5.47
N LEU A 35 -0.38 27.27 6.67
CA LEU A 35 0.65 26.23 6.88
C LEU A 35 0.29 24.91 6.17
N THR A 36 -0.97 24.48 6.25
CA THR A 36 -1.42 23.23 5.61
C THR A 36 -1.37 23.30 4.08
N GLY A 37 -1.63 24.48 3.49
CA GLY A 37 -1.53 24.67 2.04
C GLY A 37 -0.14 24.37 1.48
N ILE A 38 0.92 24.81 2.19
CA ILE A 38 2.32 24.61 1.76
C ILE A 38 2.71 23.12 1.83
N VAL A 39 2.31 22.43 2.89
CA VAL A 39 2.69 21.03 3.13
C VAL A 39 1.99 20.06 2.17
N LEU A 40 0.78 20.39 1.71
CA LEU A 40 -0.05 19.51 0.89
C LEU A 40 0.62 19.11 -0.44
N ALA A 41 1.31 20.04 -1.10
CA ALA A 41 1.99 19.77 -2.36
C ALA A 41 3.05 18.66 -2.24
N SER A 42 3.79 18.64 -1.12
CA SER A 42 4.77 17.58 -0.85
C SER A 42 4.09 16.28 -0.40
N PHE A 43 3.01 16.38 0.38
CA PHE A 43 2.30 15.22 0.93
C PHE A 43 1.72 14.30 -0.15
N ILE A 44 1.19 14.84 -1.25
CA ILE A 44 0.63 14.05 -2.35
C ILE A 44 1.68 13.11 -2.95
N SER A 45 2.89 13.62 -3.24
CA SER A 45 4.00 12.82 -3.75
C SER A 45 4.43 11.72 -2.76
N TYR A 46 4.42 12.00 -1.45
CA TYR A 46 4.68 10.99 -0.43
C TYR A 46 3.62 9.89 -0.38
N LYS A 47 2.34 10.24 -0.57
CA LYS A 47 1.26 9.24 -0.63
C LYS A 47 1.44 8.31 -1.83
N ILE A 48 1.86 8.84 -2.98
CA ILE A 48 2.16 8.00 -4.16
C ILE A 48 3.37 7.09 -3.89
N LYS A 49 4.45 7.61 -3.29
CA LYS A 49 5.61 6.78 -2.90
C LYS A 49 5.25 5.71 -1.86
N SER A 50 4.29 5.98 -0.98
CA SER A 50 3.76 4.99 -0.03
C SER A 50 3.04 3.84 -0.75
N LYS A 51 2.28 4.13 -1.81
CA LYS A 51 1.67 3.10 -2.67
C LYS A 51 2.74 2.22 -3.32
N ASP A 52 3.81 2.82 -3.84
CA ASP A 52 4.96 2.08 -4.40
C ASP A 52 5.64 1.19 -3.38
N SER A 53 5.77 1.66 -2.13
CA SER A 53 6.32 0.83 -1.05
C SER A 53 5.42 -0.36 -0.73
N ALA A 54 4.09 -0.18 -0.76
CA ALA A 54 3.15 -1.28 -0.58
C ALA A 54 3.24 -2.30 -1.72
N ILE A 55 3.38 -1.83 -2.98
CA ILE A 55 3.62 -2.70 -4.14
C ILE A 55 4.90 -3.54 -3.91
N LYS A 56 6.02 -2.89 -3.57
CA LYS A 56 7.30 -3.57 -3.32
C LYS A 56 7.22 -4.58 -2.16
N GLY A 57 6.49 -4.25 -1.10
CA GLY A 57 6.25 -5.13 0.04
C GLY A 57 5.43 -6.36 -0.34
N ASN A 58 4.32 -6.16 -1.06
CA ASN A 58 3.46 -7.25 -1.51
C ASN A 58 4.20 -8.19 -2.49
N LEU A 59 4.98 -7.64 -3.43
CA LEU A 59 5.82 -8.45 -4.32
C LEU A 59 6.93 -9.17 -3.56
N SER A 60 7.52 -8.53 -2.54
CA SER A 60 8.51 -9.20 -1.68
C SER A 60 7.92 -10.38 -0.91
N ASN A 61 6.67 -10.29 -0.48
CA ASN A 61 5.99 -11.38 0.19
C ASN A 61 5.64 -12.53 -0.76
N ALA A 62 5.47 -12.24 -2.07
CA ALA A 62 5.30 -13.27 -3.09
C ALA A 62 6.52 -14.22 -3.18
N LEU A 63 7.72 -13.78 -2.80
CA LEU A 63 8.90 -14.66 -2.68
C LEU A 63 8.68 -15.78 -1.68
N ILE A 64 8.22 -15.41 -0.49
CA ILE A 64 7.95 -16.35 0.60
C ILE A 64 6.84 -17.29 0.16
N GLY A 65 5.77 -16.74 -0.44
CA GLY A 65 4.70 -17.53 -1.04
C GLY A 65 5.18 -18.51 -2.11
N GLY A 66 6.14 -18.10 -2.94
CA GLY A 66 6.78 -18.96 -3.94
C GLY A 66 7.56 -20.11 -3.31
N SER A 67 8.41 -19.82 -2.31
CA SER A 67 9.16 -20.88 -1.62
C SER A 67 8.25 -21.92 -0.97
N VAL A 68 7.20 -21.47 -0.27
CA VAL A 68 6.21 -22.36 0.34
C VAL A 68 5.47 -23.18 -0.72
N TYR A 69 5.13 -22.58 -1.86
CA TYR A 69 4.48 -23.30 -2.94
C TYR A 69 5.37 -24.41 -3.50
N PHE A 70 6.67 -24.13 -3.69
CA PHE A 70 7.64 -25.11 -4.17
C PHE A 70 7.85 -26.24 -3.18
N ASP A 71 7.90 -25.97 -1.87
CA ASP A 71 8.03 -27.00 -0.83
C ASP A 71 6.88 -28.02 -0.85
N ILE A 72 5.68 -27.58 -1.26
CA ILE A 72 4.48 -28.44 -1.31
C ILE A 72 4.38 -29.19 -2.65
N HIS A 73 4.67 -28.53 -3.77
CA HIS A 73 4.38 -29.06 -5.12
C HIS A 73 5.62 -29.56 -5.88
N GLY A 74 6.82 -29.21 -5.43
CA GLY A 74 8.10 -29.52 -6.09
C GLY A 74 8.34 -28.81 -7.43
N ASN A 75 7.44 -27.90 -7.85
CA ASN A 75 7.53 -27.10 -9.07
C ASN A 75 6.64 -25.85 -8.95
N TYR A 76 6.62 -25.01 -9.99
CA TYR A 76 5.86 -23.76 -10.07
C TYR A 76 4.71 -23.76 -11.09
N ALA A 77 4.25 -24.92 -11.59
CA ALA A 77 3.35 -25.00 -12.75
C ALA A 77 2.07 -24.15 -12.64
N ASN A 78 1.50 -24.03 -11.43
CA ASN A 78 0.29 -23.25 -11.16
C ASN A 78 0.53 -22.10 -10.18
N PHE A 79 1.79 -21.71 -9.97
CA PHE A 79 2.12 -20.63 -9.06
C PHE A 79 1.48 -19.31 -9.52
N CYS A 80 1.68 -18.93 -10.79
CA CYS A 80 1.13 -17.67 -11.29
C CYS A 80 -0.39 -17.72 -11.49
N SER A 81 -0.94 -18.79 -12.06
CA SER A 81 -2.36 -18.90 -12.40
C SER A 81 -3.25 -19.08 -11.17
N THR A 82 -2.91 -19.98 -10.26
CA THR A 82 -3.81 -20.40 -9.18
C THR A 82 -3.37 -19.82 -7.84
N TYR A 83 -2.09 -19.84 -7.50
CA TYR A 83 -1.65 -19.38 -6.18
C TYR A 83 -1.55 -17.84 -6.10
N PHE A 84 -0.95 -17.21 -7.10
CA PHE A 84 -0.74 -15.77 -7.12
C PHE A 84 -2.03 -15.02 -7.48
N ILE A 85 -2.70 -15.41 -8.57
CA ILE A 85 -3.90 -14.72 -9.04
C ILE A 85 -5.12 -15.14 -8.21
N GLU A 86 -5.39 -16.43 -8.01
CA GLU A 86 -6.64 -16.91 -7.36
C GLU A 86 -6.51 -17.05 -5.82
N GLY A 87 -5.32 -17.30 -5.28
CA GLY A 87 -5.00 -17.32 -3.84
C GLY A 87 -4.89 -15.94 -3.17
N LYS A 88 -5.03 -14.86 -3.96
CA LYS A 88 -5.50 -13.49 -3.63
C LYS A 88 -4.99 -12.73 -2.37
N ILE A 89 -3.94 -13.10 -1.65
CA ILE A 89 -3.43 -12.18 -0.60
C ILE A 89 -2.63 -11.02 -1.22
N PHE A 90 -1.64 -11.32 -2.07
CA PHE A 90 -0.73 -10.29 -2.59
C PHE A 90 -1.26 -9.59 -3.84
N TYR A 91 -1.89 -10.35 -4.75
CA TYR A 91 -2.44 -9.82 -6.00
C TYR A 91 -3.56 -8.80 -5.77
N ASP A 92 -4.50 -9.12 -4.86
CA ASP A 92 -5.65 -8.26 -4.57
C ASP A 92 -5.24 -6.94 -3.90
N ALA A 93 -4.23 -7.01 -3.02
CA ALA A 93 -3.65 -5.83 -2.40
C ALA A 93 -3.00 -4.88 -3.41
N ILE A 94 -2.40 -5.40 -4.48
CA ILE A 94 -1.78 -4.59 -5.54
C ILE A 94 -2.85 -4.00 -6.47
N ILE A 95 -3.89 -4.76 -6.83
CA ILE A 95 -4.99 -4.25 -7.66
C ILE A 95 -5.76 -3.14 -6.96
N LYS A 96 -5.99 -3.25 -5.65
CA LYS A 96 -6.62 -2.18 -4.85
C LYS A 96 -5.84 -0.86 -4.87
N ILE A 97 -4.53 -0.93 -5.11
CA ILE A 97 -3.68 0.25 -5.28
C ILE A 97 -3.87 0.88 -6.68
N GLY A 98 -4.43 0.15 -7.64
CA GLY A 98 -4.69 0.58 -9.02
C GLY A 98 -3.64 0.08 -10.02
N VAL A 99 -2.91 -0.98 -9.68
CA VAL A 99 -1.86 -1.57 -10.52
C VAL A 99 -2.16 -3.05 -10.76
N THR A 100 -1.98 -3.51 -11.99
CA THR A 100 -2.09 -4.94 -12.33
C THR A 100 -0.70 -5.55 -12.43
N PRO A 101 -0.28 -6.40 -11.47
CA PRO A 101 0.98 -7.10 -11.55
C PRO A 101 0.90 -8.22 -12.58
N ILE A 102 2.04 -8.54 -13.19
CA ILE A 102 2.23 -9.63 -14.13
C ILE A 102 3.03 -10.72 -13.42
N CYS A 103 2.61 -11.97 -13.56
CA CYS A 103 3.34 -13.13 -13.06
C CYS A 103 3.54 -14.10 -14.21
N ASN A 104 4.78 -14.53 -14.44
CA ASN A 104 5.09 -15.56 -15.42
C ASN A 104 5.96 -16.65 -14.80
N THR A 105 5.64 -17.89 -15.14
CA THR A 105 6.47 -19.08 -14.90
C THR A 105 7.22 -19.46 -16.18
N ASN A 106 8.35 -20.14 -16.03
CA ASN A 106 9.03 -20.73 -17.19
C ASN A 106 8.31 -21.98 -17.69
N ASN A 107 8.55 -22.38 -18.94
CA ASN A 107 7.94 -23.59 -19.52
C ASN A 107 8.31 -24.88 -18.77
N SER A 108 9.44 -24.89 -18.06
CA SER A 108 9.90 -26.03 -17.25
C SER A 108 9.37 -26.01 -15.81
N ASN A 109 8.57 -25.01 -15.43
CA ASN A 109 8.00 -24.85 -14.10
C ASN A 109 9.02 -24.88 -12.95
N THR A 110 10.26 -24.46 -13.20
CA THR A 110 11.36 -24.42 -12.23
C THR A 110 11.69 -23.00 -11.75
N ALA A 111 11.11 -21.97 -12.38
CA ALA A 111 11.34 -20.56 -12.03
C ALA A 111 10.12 -19.68 -12.36
N TRP A 112 10.04 -18.53 -11.69
CA TRP A 112 8.98 -17.52 -11.87
C TRP A 112 9.51 -16.09 -11.65
N CYS A 113 9.00 -15.09 -12.37
CA CYS A 113 9.08 -13.67 -11.96
C CYS A 113 7.68 -13.07 -11.84
N VAL A 114 7.52 -12.19 -10.85
CA VAL A 114 6.40 -11.28 -10.70
C VAL A 114 6.91 -9.85 -10.89
N CYS A 115 6.22 -9.05 -11.71
CA CYS A 115 6.55 -7.65 -11.93
C CYS A 115 5.31 -6.76 -11.78
N ALA A 116 5.50 -5.56 -11.25
CA ALA A 116 4.45 -4.55 -11.17
C ALA A 116 4.99 -3.15 -11.52
N PRO A 117 4.24 -2.33 -12.27
CA PRO A 117 4.59 -0.94 -12.50
C PRO A 117 4.49 -0.11 -11.22
N LEU A 118 5.39 0.86 -11.07
CA LEU A 118 5.36 1.85 -10.00
C LEU A 118 4.52 3.06 -10.43
N ILE A 119 3.89 3.71 -9.46
CA ILE A 119 2.97 4.83 -9.70
C ILE A 119 3.72 6.16 -9.64
N HIS A 120 4.71 6.29 -8.74
CA HIS A 120 5.48 7.53 -8.65
C HIS A 120 6.28 7.81 -9.93
N ASP A 121 6.77 6.75 -10.56
CA ASP A 121 7.54 6.82 -11.79
C ASP A 121 7.05 5.72 -12.73
N ALA A 122 6.16 6.08 -13.66
CA ALA A 122 5.55 5.16 -14.61
C ALA A 122 6.55 4.52 -15.58
N THR A 123 7.80 5.00 -15.62
CA THR A 123 8.88 4.38 -16.40
C THR A 123 9.56 3.24 -15.65
N LYS A 124 9.29 3.08 -14.35
CA LYS A 124 9.94 2.10 -13.49
C LYS A 124 8.95 1.02 -13.07
N ASN A 125 9.42 -0.20 -13.10
CA ASN A 125 8.73 -1.38 -12.62
C ASN A 125 9.56 -2.06 -11.54
N PHE A 126 8.92 -2.86 -10.71
CA PHE A 126 9.59 -3.68 -9.71
C PHE A 126 9.39 -5.15 -10.06
N CYS A 127 10.44 -5.89 -10.42
CA CYS A 127 10.41 -7.35 -10.66
C CYS A 127 11.00 -8.04 -9.43
N VAL A 128 10.42 -9.21 -9.13
CA VAL A 128 10.84 -10.11 -8.08
C VAL A 128 10.78 -11.53 -8.59
N ASP A 129 11.88 -12.29 -8.46
CA ASP A 129 11.98 -13.64 -9.02
C ASP A 129 12.19 -14.75 -7.99
N SER A 130 11.99 -15.99 -8.44
CA SER A 130 12.20 -17.22 -7.69
C SER A 130 13.60 -17.39 -7.08
N THR A 131 14.62 -16.64 -7.54
CA THR A 131 15.98 -16.69 -6.97
C THR A 131 16.18 -15.72 -5.82
N GLY A 132 15.18 -14.89 -5.52
CA GLY A 132 15.22 -13.89 -4.44
C GLY A 132 15.71 -12.52 -4.89
N ILE A 133 15.96 -12.31 -6.19
CA ILE A 133 16.34 -10.99 -6.70
C ILE A 133 15.12 -10.08 -6.64
N LYS A 134 15.36 -8.85 -6.19
CA LYS A 134 14.37 -7.77 -6.17
C LYS A 134 15.02 -6.55 -6.79
N LYS A 135 14.45 -6.01 -7.85
CA LYS A 135 15.05 -4.84 -8.51
C LYS A 135 14.04 -3.95 -9.19
N ILE A 136 14.44 -2.70 -9.35
CA ILE A 136 13.71 -1.71 -10.12
C ILE A 136 14.27 -1.72 -11.54
N VAL A 137 13.39 -1.86 -12.51
CA VAL A 137 13.71 -2.01 -13.94
C VAL A 137 12.97 -0.96 -14.73
N SER A 138 13.56 -0.50 -15.83
CA SER A 138 12.95 0.50 -16.73
C SER A 138 12.28 -0.12 -17.94
N THR A 139 12.53 -1.40 -18.22
CA THR A 139 11.81 -2.15 -19.25
C THR A 139 10.43 -2.55 -18.71
N GLY A 140 9.43 -2.64 -19.59
CA GLY A 140 8.09 -3.07 -19.21
C GLY A 140 8.07 -4.51 -18.66
N CYS A 141 7.10 -4.82 -17.78
CA CYS A 141 7.01 -6.11 -17.10
C CYS A 141 7.00 -7.35 -18.02
N ASN A 142 6.50 -7.24 -19.26
CA ASN A 142 6.56 -8.34 -20.25
C ASN A 142 7.99 -8.64 -20.74
N GLY A 143 8.86 -7.62 -20.79
CA GLY A 143 10.27 -7.78 -21.16
C GLY A 143 11.11 -8.34 -20.01
N GLU A 144 10.67 -8.07 -18.79
CA GLU A 144 11.35 -8.39 -17.53
C GLU A 144 10.98 -9.78 -17.01
N CYS A 145 9.71 -10.15 -17.10
CA CYS A 145 9.19 -11.48 -16.79
C CYS A 145 8.98 -12.29 -18.08
N ARG A 146 10.04 -12.65 -18.82
CA ARG A 146 9.87 -13.44 -20.05
C ARG A 146 9.58 -14.92 -19.75
N SER A 147 8.51 -15.45 -20.34
CA SER A 147 8.17 -16.87 -20.27
C SER A 147 9.04 -17.74 -21.18
N ASN A 148 9.59 -17.20 -22.29
CA ASN A 148 10.36 -17.97 -23.30
C ASN A 148 11.79 -17.39 -23.52
N GLY A 149 12.83 -18.18 -23.22
CA GLY A 149 14.27 -17.90 -23.47
C GLY A 149 15.23 -18.33 -22.34
N ASN A 150 16.56 -18.29 -22.56
CA ASN A 150 17.67 -18.78 -21.68
C ASN A 150 17.77 -18.24 -20.23
N SER A 151 16.77 -17.51 -19.74
CA SER A 151 16.62 -17.20 -18.31
C SER A 151 15.12 -17.00 -18.02
N PRO A 152 14.32 -18.06 -18.11
CA PRO A 152 12.88 -17.92 -18.00
C PRO A 152 12.51 -17.82 -16.52
N GLY A 153 11.80 -16.77 -16.13
CA GLY A 153 11.44 -16.50 -14.72
C GLY A 153 12.49 -15.78 -13.87
N ALA A 154 13.39 -14.98 -14.46
CA ALA A 154 14.33 -14.12 -13.73
C ALA A 154 14.07 -12.64 -14.03
N CYS A 155 14.29 -11.75 -13.06
CA CYS A 155 14.25 -10.30 -13.27
C CYS A 155 15.43 -9.89 -14.15
N LYS A 156 15.24 -9.26 -15.32
CA LYS A 156 16.35 -8.94 -16.25
C LYS A 156 16.88 -7.51 -16.21
#